data_AF-A0A2J6I458-F1
#
_entry.id   AF-A0A2J6I458-F1
#
_cell.length_a   1.000
_cell.length_b   1.000
_cell.length_c   1.000
_cell.angle_alpha   90.00
_cell.angle_beta   90.00
_cell.angle_gamma   90.00
#
_symmetry.space_group_name_H-M   'P 1'
#
loop_
_entity.id
_entity.type
_entity.pdbx_description
1 polymer ?
#
loop_
_entity_poly.entity_id
_entity_poly.type
_entity_poly.pdbx_seq_one_letter_code
_entity_poly.pdbx_strand_id
1 'polypeptide(L)'
;MNRIDFKVKANKNIDEIYNEIENLKQKKDELSSSLKQKYDSGIEALNKRKEDLKKKVDDMQNAPDSNWEKAKNEFTESYNHYKEGFKELSNLFK
;
A
#
# COMPACT_ATOMS: atom_id res chain seq x y z
N MET A 1 6.47 15.76 -11.99
CA MET A 1 7.07 15.61 -10.64
C MET A 1 8.50 15.19 -10.83
N ASN A 2 9.47 15.85 -10.18
CA ASN A 2 10.88 15.48 -10.30
C ASN A 2 11.20 14.24 -9.44
N ARG A 3 12.43 13.71 -9.57
CA ARG A 3 12.86 12.50 -8.85
C ARG A 3 12.84 12.64 -7.33
N ILE A 4 13.25 13.79 -6.80
CA ILE A 4 13.31 14.06 -5.36
C ILE A 4 11.88 14.12 -4.79
N ASP A 5 11.02 14.92 -5.43
CA ASP A 5 9.61 15.06 -5.06
C ASP A 5 8.89 13.71 -5.07
N PHE A 6 9.17 12.87 -6.07
CA PHE A 6 8.57 11.55 -6.16
C PHE A 6 9.04 10.64 -5.02
N LYS A 7 10.34 10.63 -4.68
CA LYS A 7 10.86 9.85 -3.55
C LYS A 7 10.22 10.28 -2.23
N VAL A 8 10.10 11.60 -2.00
CA VAL A 8 9.44 12.13 -0.80
C VAL A 8 7.97 11.72 -0.76
N LYS A 9 7.25 11.84 -1.88
CA LYS A 9 5.84 11.41 -1.97
C LYS A 9 5.71 9.90 -1.77
N ALA A 10 6.61 9.09 -2.31
CA ALA A 10 6.57 7.65 -2.17
C ALA A 10 6.75 7.23 -0.71
N ASN A 11 7.74 7.80 0.00
CA ASN A 11 7.91 7.58 1.45
C ASN A 11 6.66 7.99 2.23
N LYS A 12 6.11 9.18 1.94
CA LYS A 12 4.88 9.64 2.59
C LYS A 12 3.71 8.68 2.36
N ASN A 13 3.54 8.18 1.14
CA ASN A 13 2.50 7.20 0.83
C ASN A 13 2.72 5.92 1.65
N ILE A 14 3.95 5.46 1.84
CA ILE A 14 4.24 4.30 2.69
C ILE A 14 3.77 4.55 4.12
N ASP A 15 4.11 5.70 4.71
CA ASP A 15 3.70 6.06 6.06
C ASP A 15 2.17 6.15 6.19
N GLU A 16 1.50 6.72 5.18
CA GLU A 16 0.03 6.76 5.10
C GLU A 16 -0.56 5.34 5.04
N ILE A 17 0.01 4.43 4.24
CA ILE A 17 -0.41 3.02 4.17
C ILE A 17 -0.30 2.34 5.53
N TYR A 18 0.79 2.57 6.28
CA TYR A 18 0.95 2.00 7.62
C TYR A 18 -0.20 2.41 8.54
N ASN A 19 -0.53 3.71 8.56
CA ASN A 19 -1.62 4.24 9.36
C ASN A 19 -2.99 3.71 8.90
N GLU A 20 -3.22 3.63 7.59
CA GLU A 20 -4.44 3.08 7.00
C GLU A 20 -4.68 1.62 7.39
N ILE A 21 -3.66 0.77 7.26
CA ILE A 21 -3.74 -0.65 7.64
C ILE A 21 -3.99 -0.81 9.14
N GLU A 22 -3.36 0.02 9.98
CA GLU A 22 -3.57 -0.03 11.42
C GLU A 22 -4.98 0.39 11.81
N ASN A 23 -5.49 1.47 11.22
CA ASN A 23 -6.88 1.90 11.39
C ASN A 23 -7.87 0.81 10.96
N LEU A 24 -7.58 0.12 9.85
CA LEU A 24 -8.39 -1.01 9.40
C LEU A 24 -8.36 -2.15 10.45
N LYS A 25 -7.20 -2.55 10.96
CA LYS A 25 -7.13 -3.62 11.98
C LYS A 25 -7.99 -3.33 13.20
N GLN A 26 -8.03 -2.07 13.65
CA GLN A 26 -8.85 -1.66 14.80
C GLN A 26 -10.35 -1.77 14.56
N LYS A 27 -10.80 -1.59 13.30
CA LYS A 27 -12.23 -1.67 12.94
C LYS A 27 -12.74 -3.10 12.76
N LYS A 28 -11.89 -4.12 12.82
CA LYS A 28 -12.27 -5.52 12.59
C LYS A 28 -13.51 -5.94 13.40
N ASP A 29 -13.63 -5.45 14.63
CA ASP A 29 -14.72 -5.84 15.53
C ASP A 29 -16.08 -5.22 15.21
N GLU A 30 -16.12 -4.23 14.31
CA GLU A 30 -17.36 -3.68 13.75
C GLU A 30 -18.01 -4.62 12.72
N LEU A 31 -17.27 -5.61 12.21
CA LEU A 31 -17.76 -6.55 11.20
C LEU A 31 -18.45 -7.78 11.79
N SER A 32 -19.43 -8.30 11.07
CA SER A 32 -20.05 -9.60 11.38
C SER A 32 -19.05 -10.76 11.22
N SER A 33 -19.27 -11.86 11.94
CA SER A 33 -18.38 -13.03 11.91
C SER A 33 -18.14 -13.59 10.51
N SER A 34 -19.13 -13.50 9.60
CA SER A 34 -19.01 -13.94 8.21
C SER A 34 -18.07 -13.06 7.38
N LEU A 35 -17.96 -11.77 7.71
CA LEU A 35 -17.08 -10.82 7.02
C LEU A 35 -15.67 -10.79 7.62
N LYS A 36 -15.50 -11.13 8.91
CA LYS A 36 -14.18 -11.13 9.58
C LYS A 36 -13.14 -12.01 8.88
N GLN A 37 -13.51 -13.18 8.34
CA GLN A 37 -12.56 -14.04 7.64
C GLN A 37 -12.06 -13.43 6.32
N LYS A 38 -12.97 -12.86 5.52
CA LYS A 38 -12.62 -12.12 4.29
C LYS A 38 -11.77 -10.90 4.63
N TYR A 39 -12.11 -10.23 5.73
CA TYR A 39 -11.39 -9.08 6.23
C TYR A 39 -9.94 -9.41 6.60
N ASP A 40 -9.75 -10.43 7.43
CA ASP A 40 -8.42 -10.88 7.86
C ASP A 40 -7.53 -11.24 6.67
N SER A 41 -8.08 -11.98 5.70
CA SER A 41 -7.36 -12.37 4.49
C SER A 41 -6.94 -11.14 3.67
N GLY A 42 -7.83 -10.16 3.53
CA GLY A 42 -7.50 -8.92 2.82
C GLY A 42 -6.48 -8.06 3.59
N ILE A 43 -6.56 -7.97 4.92
CA ILE A 43 -5.57 -7.26 5.73
C ILE A 43 -4.19 -7.91 5.60
N GLU A 44 -4.11 -9.24 5.58
CA GLU A 44 -2.86 -9.94 5.34
C GLU A 44 -2.30 -9.61 3.93
N ALA A 45 -3.15 -9.60 2.91
CA ALA A 45 -2.78 -9.23 1.55
C ALA A 45 -2.28 -7.76 1.47
N LEU A 46 -2.94 -6.83 2.15
CA LEU A 46 -2.50 -5.43 2.23
C LEU A 46 -1.17 -5.30 2.96
N ASN A 47 -0.93 -6.05 4.04
CA ASN A 47 0.37 -6.05 4.72
C ASN A 47 1.49 -6.54 3.80
N LYS A 48 1.26 -7.62 3.03
CA LYS A 48 2.23 -8.10 2.04
C LYS A 48 2.52 -7.05 0.96
N ARG A 49 1.48 -6.38 0.45
CA ARG A 49 1.62 -5.29 -0.54
C ARG A 49 2.36 -4.09 0.02
N LYS A 50 2.12 -3.71 1.28
CA LYS A 50 2.86 -2.66 1.97
C LYS A 50 4.35 -2.98 2.07
N GLU A 51 4.72 -4.20 2.45
CA GLU A 51 6.13 -4.62 2.49
C GLU A 51 6.78 -4.62 1.10
N ASP A 52 6.06 -5.07 0.07
CA ASP A 52 6.50 -4.99 -1.32
C ASP A 52 6.72 -3.54 -1.78
N LEU A 53 5.78 -2.64 -1.45
CA LEU A 53 5.89 -1.22 -1.75
C LEU A 53 7.10 -0.58 -1.06
N LYS A 54 7.36 -0.92 0.21
CA LYS A 54 8.53 -0.44 0.94
C LYS A 54 9.83 -0.84 0.22
N LYS A 55 9.95 -2.11 -0.18
CA LYS A 55 11.10 -2.59 -0.96
C LYS A 55 11.24 -1.83 -2.28
N LYS A 56 10.14 -1.65 -3.02
CA LYS A 56 10.15 -0.89 -4.28
C LYS A 56 10.58 0.56 -4.10
N VAL A 57 10.23 1.19 -2.98
CA VAL A 57 10.71 2.54 -2.65
C VAL A 57 12.21 2.54 -2.43
N ASP A 58 12.73 1.60 -1.65
CA ASP A 58 14.17 1.46 -1.40
C ASP A 58 14.93 1.19 -2.72
N ASP A 59 14.42 0.30 -3.57
CA ASP A 59 14.99 0.00 -4.88
C ASP A 59 14.99 1.24 -5.80
N MET A 60 13.87 1.97 -5.85
CA MET A 60 13.74 3.20 -6.63
C MET A 60 14.66 4.33 -6.10
N GLN A 61 14.87 4.40 -4.79
CA GLN A 61 15.78 5.38 -4.19
C GLN A 61 17.22 5.16 -4.65
N ASN A 62 17.62 3.88 -4.79
CA ASN A 62 18.97 3.45 -5.16
C ASN A 62 19.15 3.20 -6.68
N ALA A 63 18.06 3.20 -7.46
CA ALA A 63 18.12 2.94 -8.89
C ALA A 63 18.99 3.97 -9.65
N PRO A 64 19.80 3.54 -10.64
CA PRO A 64 20.47 4.46 -11.56
C PRO A 64 19.44 5.17 -12.46
N ASP A 65 19.81 6.31 -13.03
CA ASP A 65 18.89 7.13 -13.84
C ASP A 65 18.28 6.35 -15.02
N SER A 66 19.04 5.45 -15.65
CA SER A 66 18.57 4.59 -16.74
C SER A 66 17.40 3.68 -16.34
N ASN A 67 17.28 3.34 -15.06
CA ASN A 67 16.27 2.43 -14.53
C ASN A 67 15.22 3.16 -13.67
N TRP A 68 15.39 4.46 -13.43
CA TRP A 68 14.56 5.20 -12.48
C TRP A 68 13.10 5.27 -12.91
N GLU A 69 12.82 5.55 -14.20
CA GLU A 69 11.45 5.61 -14.70
C GLU A 69 10.75 4.24 -14.62
N LYS A 70 11.49 3.15 -14.87
CA LYS A 70 10.96 1.80 -14.70
C LYS A 70 10.60 1.53 -13.23
N ALA A 71 11.51 1.82 -12.30
CA ALA A 71 11.27 1.64 -10.87
C ALA A 71 10.08 2.48 -10.36
N LYS A 72 9.95 3.71 -10.87
CA LYS A 72 8.80 4.59 -10.58
C LYS A 72 7.48 4.02 -11.10
N ASN A 73 7.46 3.44 -12.30
CA ASN A 73 6.26 2.81 -12.86
C ASN A 73 5.87 1.57 -12.04
N GLU A 74 6.83 0.71 -11.71
CA GLU A 74 6.58 -0.48 -10.87
C GLU A 74 6.05 -0.14 -9.47
N PHE A 75 6.60 0.92 -8.85
CA PHE A 75 6.06 1.45 -7.60
C PHE A 75 4.62 1.96 -7.78
N THR A 76 4.37 2.72 -8.85
CA THR A 76 3.05 3.32 -9.11
C THR A 76 1.98 2.25 -9.33
N GLU A 77 2.30 1.20 -10.08
CA GLU A 77 1.43 0.05 -10.31
C GLU A 77 1.13 -0.70 -9.00
N SER A 78 2.16 -1.04 -8.22
CA SER A 78 1.97 -1.70 -6.92
C SER A 78 1.13 -0.83 -5.97
N TYR A 79 1.31 0.51 -6.00
CA TYR A 79 0.56 1.43 -5.16
C TYR A 79 -0.90 1.52 -5.58
N ASN A 80 -1.19 1.46 -6.88
CA ASN A 80 -2.56 1.40 -7.37
C ASN A 80 -3.25 0.10 -6.95
N HIS A 81 -2.58 -1.04 -7.05
CA HIS A 81 -3.12 -2.31 -6.55
C HIS A 81 -3.35 -2.30 -5.04
N TYR A 82 -2.45 -1.70 -4.25
CA TYR A 82 -2.71 -1.48 -2.83
C TYR A 82 -4.02 -0.70 -2.62
N LYS A 83 -4.19 0.45 -3.30
CA LYS A 83 -5.39 1.30 -3.17
C LYS A 83 -6.67 0.57 -3.56
N GLU A 84 -6.64 -0.28 -4.57
CA GLU A 84 -7.76 -1.12 -4.96
C GLU A 84 -8.16 -2.08 -3.83
N GLY A 85 -7.19 -2.83 -3.29
CA GLY A 85 -7.44 -3.75 -2.17
C GLY A 85 -7.92 -3.04 -0.91
N PHE A 86 -7.36 -1.85 -0.62
CA PHE A 86 -7.79 -1.02 0.50
C PHE A 86 -9.24 -0.56 0.33
N LYS A 87 -9.62 -0.14 -0.88
CA LYS A 87 -10.99 0.26 -1.21
C LYS A 87 -11.96 -0.91 -1.07
N GLU A 88 -11.58 -2.10 -1.53
CA GLU A 88 -12.38 -3.32 -1.39
C GLU A 88 -12.65 -3.66 0.09
N LEU A 89 -11.63 -3.60 0.94
CA LEU A 89 -11.80 -3.81 2.38
C LEU A 89 -12.61 -2.72 3.05
N SER A 90 -12.35 -1.46 2.71
CA SER A 90 -13.09 -0.32 3.27
C SER A 90 -14.58 -0.36 2.92
N ASN A 91 -14.94 -0.92 1.76
CA ASN A 91 -16.33 -1.11 1.36
C ASN A 91 -17.08 -2.15 2.21
N LEU A 92 -16.39 -2.98 3.00
CA LEU A 92 -17.06 -3.90 3.93
C LEU A 92 -17.70 -3.19 5.13
N PHE A 93 -17.32 -1.92 5.36
CA PHE A 93 -17.85 -1.06 6.43
C PHE A 93 -18.89 -0.04 5.96
N LYS A 94 -19.30 -0.09 4.68
CA LYS A 94 -20.34 0.76 4.13
C LYS A 94 -21.67 0.02 4.12
#